data_AF-A0A379BRJ1-F1
#
_entry.id   AF-A0A379BRJ1-F1
#
_cell.length_a   1.000
_cell.length_b   1.000
_cell.length_c   1.000
_cell.angle_alpha   90.00
_cell.angle_beta   90.00
_cell.angle_gamma   90.00
#
_symmetry.space_group_name_H-M   'P 1'
#
loop_
_entity.id
_entity.type
_entity.pdbx_description
1 polymer ?
#
loop_
_entity_poly.entity_id
_entity_poly.type
_entity_poly.pdbx_seq_one_letter_code
_entity_poly.pdbx_strand_id
1 'polypeptide(L)' 'MNSNEKLLNTIIELADDSRPTNIDPSKVRKASTLSDMDFAQSLLSLEGSGFIELQFGSDLLTDILISTKVPTK' A
#
# COMPACT_ATOMS: atom_id res chain seq x y z
N MET A 1 1.11 0.06 17.22
CA MET A 1 1.13 -0.17 15.76
C MET A 1 1.63 1.09 15.09
N ASN A 2 2.77 1.01 14.40
CA ASN A 2 3.41 2.16 13.72
C ASN A 2 2.72 2.46 12.38
N SER A 3 3.07 3.58 11.73
CA SER A 3 2.43 4.01 10.48
C SER A 3 2.58 2.99 9.35
N ASN A 4 3.73 2.30 9.27
CA ASN A 4 3.99 1.28 8.23
C ASN A 4 3.09 0.06 8.43
N GLU A 5 2.98 -0.43 9.66
CA GLU A 5 2.07 -1.52 10.01
C GLU A 5 0.62 -1.13 9.71
N LYS A 6 0.21 0.11 10.04
CA LYS A 6 -1.15 0.62 9.79
C LYS A 6 -1.45 0.62 8.31
N LEU A 7 -0.55 1.17 7.52
CA LEU A 7 -0.72 1.24 6.08
C LEU A 7 -0.75 -0.15 5.44
N LEU A 8 0.16 -1.04 5.83
CA LEU A 8 0.20 -2.40 5.31
C LEU A 8 -1.08 -3.17 5.63
N ASN A 9 -1.60 -3.07 6.86
CA ASN A 9 -2.86 -3.70 7.23
C ASN A 9 -4.04 -3.12 6.43
N THR A 10 -4.11 -1.80 6.26
CA THR A 10 -5.13 -1.18 5.40
C THR A 10 -5.06 -1.69 3.96
N ILE A 11 -3.85 -1.83 3.41
CA ILE A 11 -3.62 -2.38 2.08
C ILE A 11 -4.12 -3.82 2.00
N ILE A 12 -3.77 -4.68 2.97
CA ILE A 12 -4.23 -6.08 3.04
C ILE A 12 -5.76 -6.17 3.18
N GLU A 13 -6.36 -5.31 4.00
CA GLU A 13 -7.81 -5.26 4.21
C GLU A 13 -8.59 -4.86 2.96
N LEU A 14 -8.01 -3.99 2.13
CA LEU A 14 -8.60 -3.58 0.85
C LEU A 14 -8.28 -4.54 -0.30
N ALA A 15 -7.28 -5.41 -0.13
CA ALA A 15 -6.91 -6.42 -1.10
C ALA A 15 -7.90 -7.60 -1.07
N ASP A 16 -8.09 -8.19 -2.25
CA ASP A 16 -8.67 -9.54 -2.38
C ASP A 16 -7.65 -10.60 -1.93
N ASP A 17 -8.05 -11.87 -1.80
CA ASP A 17 -7.16 -12.96 -1.32
C ASP A 17 -6.18 -13.48 -2.39
N SER A 18 -6.06 -12.79 -3.53
CA SER A 18 -5.07 -13.10 -4.56
C SER A 18 -3.81 -12.26 -4.40
N ARG A 19 -2.65 -12.88 -4.65
CA ARG A 19 -1.34 -12.21 -4.70
C ARG A 19 -0.56 -12.69 -5.94
N PRO A 20 0.10 -11.79 -6.69
CA PRO A 20 0.09 -10.34 -6.51
C PRO A 20 -1.24 -9.73 -6.96
N THR A 21 -1.60 -8.56 -6.43
CA THR A 21 -2.83 -7.85 -6.81
C THR A 21 -2.64 -6.33 -6.75
N ASN A 22 -3.39 -5.60 -7.59
CA ASN A 22 -3.34 -4.14 -7.66
C ASN A 22 -4.42 -3.51 -6.78
N ILE A 23 -4.06 -2.41 -6.13
CA ILE A 23 -4.99 -1.60 -5.35
C ILE A 23 -4.89 -0.14 -5.75
N ASP A 24 -6.06 0.47 -5.91
CA ASP A 24 -6.23 1.90 -6.08
C ASP A 24 -5.70 2.68 -4.85
N PRO A 25 -4.65 3.49 -5.00
CA PRO A 25 -4.04 4.26 -3.91
C PRO A 25 -5.02 5.22 -3.24
N SER A 26 -6.04 5.71 -3.95
CA SER A 26 -7.06 6.61 -3.40
C SER A 26 -7.93 5.92 -2.36
N LYS A 27 -8.20 4.61 -2.52
CA LYS A 27 -8.93 3.80 -1.53
C LYS A 27 -8.10 3.62 -0.27
N VAL A 28 -6.81 3.31 -0.44
CA VAL A 28 -5.86 3.16 0.68
C VAL A 28 -5.70 4.48 1.44
N ARG A 29 -5.56 5.60 0.73
CA ARG A 29 -5.44 6.94 1.34
C ARG A 29 -6.66 7.28 2.20
N LYS A 30 -7.87 7.01 1.69
CA LYS A 30 -9.13 7.25 2.42
C LYS A 30 -9.28 6.36 3.65
N ALA A 31 -8.85 5.10 3.57
CA ALA A 31 -9.02 4.13 4.65
C ALA A 31 -7.94 4.21 5.74
N SER A 32 -6.70 4.59 5.41
CA SER A 32 -5.57 4.51 6.35
C SER A 32 -5.63 5.48 7.53
N THR A 33 -6.43 6.55 7.46
CA THR A 33 -6.50 7.65 8.45
C THR A 33 -5.17 8.35 8.77
N LEU A 34 -4.10 8.00 8.07
CA LEU A 34 -2.77 8.57 8.25
C LEU A 34 -2.72 10.03 7.75
N SER A 35 -1.78 10.80 8.31
CA SER A 35 -1.40 12.10 7.76
C SER A 35 -0.78 11.92 6.36
N ASP A 36 -0.78 12.96 5.52
CA ASP A 36 -0.18 12.85 4.18
C ASP A 36 1.32 12.51 4.24
N MET A 37 2.03 13.06 5.22
CA MET A 37 3.46 12.80 5.42
C MET A 37 3.70 11.34 5.84
N ASP A 38 2.95 10.84 6.83
CA ASP A 38 3.08 9.45 7.29
C ASP A 38 2.69 8.47 6.19
N PHE A 39 1.62 8.77 5.45
CA PHE A 39 1.17 7.96 4.33
C PHE A 39 2.27 7.82 3.26
N ALA A 40 2.84 8.95 2.81
CA ALA A 40 3.89 8.94 1.80
C ALA A 40 5.16 8.21 2.29
N GLN A 41 5.61 8.48 3.52
CA GLN A 41 6.79 7.83 4.10
C GLN A 41 6.57 6.32 4.30
N SER A 42 5.37 5.92 4.71
CA SER A 42 5.04 4.50 4.85
C SER A 42 4.97 3.78 3.51
N LEU A 43 4.44 4.40 2.44
CA LEU A 43 4.48 3.81 1.10
C LEU A 43 5.92 3.53 0.64
N LEU A 44 6.80 4.53 0.76
CA LEU A 44 8.22 4.39 0.38
C LEU A 44 8.94 3.33 1.24
N SER A 45 8.63 3.28 2.54
CA SER A 45 9.22 2.28 3.45
C SER A 45 8.78 0.84 3.10
N LEU A 46 7.50 0.65 2.76
CA LEU A 46 6.96 -0.64 2.37
C LEU A 46 7.47 -1.11 1.01
N GLU A 47 7.62 -0.17 0.06
CA GLU A 47 8.25 -0.44 -1.24
C GLU A 47 9.72 -0.82 -1.08
N GLY A 48 10.50 -0.07 -0.30
CA GLY A 48 11.90 -0.39 -0.01
C GLY A 48 12.10 -1.73 0.71
N SER A 49 11.08 -2.20 1.45
CA SER A 49 11.06 -3.52 2.08
C SER A 49 10.60 -4.64 1.13
N GLY A 50 10.10 -4.28 -0.06
CA GLY A 50 9.59 -5.18 -1.09
C GLY A 50 8.24 -5.82 -0.74
N PHE A 51 7.43 -5.19 0.11
CA PHE A 51 6.06 -5.63 0.38
C PHE A 51 5.09 -5.20 -0.71
N ILE A 52 5.33 -4.03 -1.29
CA ILE A 52 4.54 -3.44 -2.36
C ILE A 52 5.47 -2.92 -3.46
N GLU A 53 4.90 -2.63 -4.63
CA GLU A 53 5.53 -1.85 -5.70
C GLU A 53 4.59 -0.68 -6.05
N LEU A 54 5.14 0.52 -6.18
CA LEU A 54 4.37 1.71 -6.54
C LEU A 54 4.38 1.88 -8.07
N GLN A 55 3.20 1.94 -8.69
CA GLN A 55 3.07 2.12 -10.13
C GLN A 55 2.68 3.56 -10.46
N PHE A 56 3.44 4.19 -11.35
CA PHE A 56 3.25 5.58 -11.72
C PHE A 56 2.89 5.72 -13.20
N GLY A 57 1.94 6.60 -13.51
CA GLY A 57 1.58 7.03 -14.85
C GLY A 57 1.60 8.55 -14.93
N SER A 58 2.42 9.11 -15.83
CA SER A 58 2.61 10.58 -15.93
C SER A 58 2.90 11.24 -14.57
N ASP A 59 3.84 10.67 -13.82
CA ASP A 59 4.26 11.10 -12.47
C ASP A 59 3.19 11.01 -11.36
N LEU A 60 2.01 10.46 -11.66
CA LEU A 60 0.96 10.22 -10.69
C LEU A 60 0.96 8.75 -10.26
N LEU A 61 0.81 8.51 -8.95
CA LEU A 61 0.64 7.15 -8.42
C LEU A 61 -0.72 6.61 -8.88
N THR A 62 -0.71 5.61 -9.77
CA THR A 62 -1.93 5.03 -10.35
C THR A 62 -2.36 3.77 -9.61
N ASP A 63 -1.40 2.94 -9.18
CA ASP A 63 -1.66 1.65 -8.54
C ASP A 63 -0.60 1.32 -7.49
N ILE A 64 -1.00 0.49 -6.51
CA ILE A 64 -0.11 -0.17 -5.56
C ILE A 64 -0.22 -1.68 -5.81
N LEU A 65 0.86 -2.30 -6.28
CA LEU A 65 0.93 -3.76 -6.46
C LEU A 65 1.39 -4.40 -5.15
N ILE A 66 0.58 -5.28 -4.58
CA ILE A 66 0.96 -6.06 -3.39
C ILE A 66 1.75 -7.28 -3.83
N SER A 67 2.93 -7.47 -3.23
CA SER A 67 3.79 -8.62 -3.51
C SER A 67 3.27 -9.92 -2.90
N THR A 68 3.83 -11.04 -3.34
CA THR A 68 3.58 -12.38 -2.77
C THR A 68 4.20 -12.58 -1.38
N LYS A 69 5.01 -11.64 -0.87
CA LYS A 69 5.55 -11.68 0.50
C LYS A 69 4.51 -11.30 1.55
N VAL A 70 3.43 -10.64 1.14
CA VAL A 70 2.36 -10.19 2.03
C VAL A 70 1.32 -11.30 2.15
N PRO A 71 1.02 -11.79 3.37
CA PRO A 71 -0.03 -12.79 3.56
C PRO A 71 -1.40 -12.35 3.01
N THR A 72 -2.19 -13.34 2.59
CA THR A 72 -3.62 -13.17 2.30
C THR A 72 -4.40 -13.14 3.63
N LYS A 73 -5.68 -12.75 3.59
CA LYS A 73 -6.54 -12.85 4.78
C LYS A 73 -6.77 -14.31 5.18
#